data_AF-A0A349BW98-F1
#
_entry.id   AF-A0A349BW98-F1
#
_cell.length_a   1.000
_cell.length_b   1.000
_cell.length_c   1.000
_cell.angle_alpha   90.00
_cell.angle_beta   90.00
_cell.angle_gamma   90.00
#
_symmetry.space_group_name_H-M   'P 1'
#
loop_
_entity.id
_entity.type
_entity.pdbx_description
1 polymer ?
#
loop_
_entity_poly.entity_id
_entity_poly.type
_entity_poly.pdbx_seq_one_letter_code
_entity_poly.pdbx_strand_id
1 'polypeptide(L)'
;MSRKFLFLVLFWIGMGTLMSQTNSKRQQELEEQRIRLKNEIKQINALLFSSSKTRKNVLSEVEDLQVKLNVRDELIKVTNAQINLLTRKINLNERNISSQRKELEALKKDYAKMIQKSYASKSLQNRLMFLFSSENFLQAYKRIQYLKQYTQHRRKQGLAIAEKTQVLQQLNTVLIEEKSKKVGLVQENKAVQQQLKKERQDQEKLISSLKRKERNLAAQISKKEKQAQEIDQEIDRLIREAIAASNKAAGKSGNKTFELTPEAKLIAANFEANRGRLPWPLEKGVVVQGFGKQQHPVVKTTTIQSNGVTIATAPSTQIRAVFEGEVMSVVTYKGSNPSVLIRHGNYITVYKNLGKLYVKKGDKVKAKQNIGEAFTNQQTGKTEIQFGIFNNVTVLNPKGWIYQM
;
A
#
# COMPACT_ATOMS: atom_id res chain seq x y z
N MET A 1 37.63 -34.68 8.30
CA MET A 1 36.58 -34.08 7.45
C MET A 1 37.01 -32.68 7.09
N SER A 2 37.14 -32.37 5.80
CA SER A 2 37.84 -31.17 5.33
C SER A 2 37.04 -29.88 5.58
N ARG A 3 37.75 -28.81 5.96
CA ARG A 3 37.24 -27.43 6.15
C ARG A 3 36.37 -26.91 4.98
N LYS A 4 36.51 -27.49 3.78
CA LYS A 4 35.71 -27.16 2.58
C LYS A 4 34.23 -27.61 2.69
N PHE A 5 33.91 -28.65 3.47
CA PHE A 5 32.53 -29.09 3.66
C PHE A 5 31.75 -28.21 4.65
N LEU A 6 32.46 -27.58 5.60
CA LEU A 6 31.86 -26.66 6.58
C LEU A 6 31.43 -25.32 5.94
N PHE A 7 32.19 -24.84 4.95
CA PHE A 7 31.86 -23.61 4.20
C PHE A 7 30.66 -23.78 3.26
N LEU A 8 30.47 -24.96 2.66
CA LEU A 8 29.31 -25.26 1.81
C LEU A 8 27.99 -25.34 2.60
N VAL A 9 28.02 -25.82 3.84
CA VAL A 9 26.85 -25.85 4.73
C VAL A 9 26.49 -24.46 5.27
N LEU A 10 27.49 -23.62 5.58
CA LEU A 10 27.25 -22.23 5.98
C LEU A 10 26.70 -21.35 4.84
N PHE A 11 27.09 -21.61 3.59
CA PHE A 11 26.58 -20.87 2.43
C PHE A 11 25.11 -21.22 2.10
N TRP A 12 24.68 -22.46 2.37
CA TRP A 12 23.30 -22.90 2.11
C TRP A 12 22.29 -22.42 3.17
N ILE A 13 22.73 -22.25 4.42
CA ILE A 13 21.89 -21.69 5.50
C ILE A 13 21.66 -20.18 5.32
N GLY A 14 22.61 -19.46 4.70
CA GLY A 14 22.49 -18.01 4.42
C GLY A 14 21.49 -17.62 3.33
N MET A 15 21.23 -18.49 2.34
CA MET A 15 20.28 -18.18 1.25
C MET A 15 18.80 -18.39 1.64
N GLY A 16 18.51 -19.31 2.56
CA GLY A 16 17.13 -19.58 3.00
C GLY A 16 16.53 -18.47 3.88
N THR A 17 17.34 -17.77 4.67
CA THR A 17 16.90 -16.72 5.60
C THR A 17 16.54 -15.42 4.89
N LEU A 18 17.24 -15.06 3.81
CA LEU A 18 16.95 -13.86 3.02
C LEU A 18 15.61 -13.95 2.28
N MET A 19 15.24 -15.14 1.75
CA MET A 19 13.93 -15.34 1.09
C MET A 19 12.75 -15.43 2.06
N SER A 20 12.97 -15.86 3.31
CA SER A 20 11.90 -15.90 4.32
C SER A 20 11.54 -14.49 4.83
N GLN A 21 12.53 -13.60 4.98
CA GLN A 21 12.31 -12.22 5.42
C GLN A 21 11.57 -11.36 4.38
N THR A 22 11.84 -11.56 3.09
CA THR A 22 11.19 -10.80 2.01
C THR A 22 9.71 -11.18 1.84
N ASN A 23 9.36 -12.46 1.93
CA ASN A 23 7.97 -12.92 1.85
C ASN A 23 7.10 -12.42 3.02
N SER A 24 7.64 -12.37 4.24
CA SER A 24 6.94 -11.84 5.41
C SER A 24 6.64 -10.34 5.28
N LYS A 25 7.62 -9.55 4.80
CA LYS A 25 7.44 -8.11 4.57
C LYS A 25 6.39 -7.84 3.50
N ARG A 26 6.44 -8.56 2.38
CA ARG A 26 5.46 -8.42 1.30
C ARG A 26 4.04 -8.76 1.75
N GLN A 27 3.90 -9.78 2.60
CA GLN A 27 2.60 -10.15 3.18
C GLN A 27 2.04 -9.03 4.08
N GLN A 28 2.88 -8.40 4.90
CA GLN A 28 2.49 -7.27 5.75
C GLN A 28 2.07 -6.05 4.91
N GLU A 29 2.84 -5.70 3.89
CA GLU A 29 2.50 -4.59 2.97
C GLU A 29 1.13 -4.77 2.32
N LEU A 30 0.84 -5.98 1.80
CA LEU A 30 -0.46 -6.28 1.18
C LEU A 30 -1.61 -6.22 2.20
N GLU A 31 -1.38 -6.66 3.43
CA GLU A 31 -2.36 -6.59 4.51
C GLU A 31 -2.67 -5.13 4.89
N GLU A 32 -1.63 -4.29 5.05
CA GLU A 32 -1.77 -2.86 5.33
C GLU A 32 -2.49 -2.13 4.19
N GLN A 33 -2.16 -2.44 2.94
CA GLN A 33 -2.84 -1.90 1.76
C GLN A 33 -4.31 -2.31 1.74
N ARG A 34 -4.62 -3.57 2.03
CA ARG A 34 -6.00 -4.06 2.09
C ARG A 34 -6.82 -3.35 3.16
N ILE A 35 -6.27 -3.19 4.37
CA ILE A 35 -6.93 -2.48 5.48
C ILE A 35 -7.15 -1.01 5.12
N ARG A 36 -6.16 -0.37 4.50
CA ARG A 36 -6.26 1.01 4.01
C ARG A 36 -7.39 1.17 3.02
N LEU A 37 -7.45 0.33 1.98
CA LEU A 37 -8.51 0.37 0.95
C LEU A 37 -9.90 0.12 1.56
N LYS A 38 -10.02 -0.77 2.56
CA LYS A 38 -11.27 -0.96 3.31
C LYS A 38 -11.70 0.30 4.06
N ASN A 39 -10.76 0.97 4.73
CA ASN A 39 -11.04 2.22 5.44
C ASN A 39 -11.38 3.36 4.47
N GLU A 40 -10.71 3.41 3.33
CA GLU A 40 -11.02 4.36 2.25
C GLU A 40 -12.44 4.14 1.71
N ILE A 41 -12.88 2.90 1.49
CA ILE A 41 -14.28 2.60 1.11
C ILE A 41 -15.27 3.07 2.19
N LYS A 42 -14.94 2.91 3.48
CA LYS A 42 -15.78 3.43 4.57
C LYS A 42 -15.86 4.96 4.53
N GLN A 43 -14.74 5.64 4.30
CA GLN A 43 -14.69 7.10 4.15
C GLN A 43 -15.46 7.56 2.92
N ILE A 44 -15.32 6.87 1.78
CA ILE A 44 -16.12 7.11 0.57
C ILE A 44 -17.60 7.00 0.89
N ASN A 45 -18.05 5.95 1.57
CA ASN A 45 -19.47 5.82 1.92
C ASN A 45 -19.94 6.95 2.85
N ALA A 46 -19.11 7.36 3.81
CA ALA A 46 -19.45 8.44 4.74
C ALA A 46 -19.47 9.84 4.08
N LEU A 47 -18.52 10.14 3.21
CA LEU A 47 -18.37 11.47 2.59
C LEU A 47 -19.17 11.59 1.28
N LEU A 48 -19.15 10.55 0.45
CA LEU A 48 -19.74 10.54 -0.88
C LEU A 48 -21.07 9.79 -0.95
N PHE A 49 -21.63 9.23 0.13
CA PHE A 49 -22.92 8.50 0.09
C PHE A 49 -23.87 8.75 1.28
N SER A 50 -23.49 9.55 2.28
CA SER A 50 -24.33 9.84 3.46
C SER A 50 -25.56 10.71 3.18
N SER A 51 -25.53 11.51 2.10
CA SER A 51 -26.54 12.51 1.73
C SER A 51 -27.43 12.06 0.56
N SER A 52 -27.75 10.77 0.46
CA SER A 52 -28.47 10.21 -0.71
C SER A 52 -29.84 10.85 -0.97
N LYS A 53 -30.54 11.31 0.08
CA LYS A 53 -31.87 11.95 -0.03
C LYS A 53 -31.86 13.36 -0.64
N THR A 54 -30.71 14.01 -0.72
CA THR A 54 -30.55 15.43 -1.15
C THR A 54 -29.97 15.56 -2.55
N ARG A 55 -29.68 14.45 -3.24
CA ARG A 55 -29.03 14.45 -4.56
C ARG A 55 -30.00 14.81 -5.66
N LYS A 56 -29.74 15.96 -6.29
CA LYS A 56 -30.49 16.41 -7.48
C LYS A 56 -29.77 16.08 -8.80
N ASN A 57 -28.49 15.71 -8.77
CA ASN A 57 -27.66 15.55 -9.97
C ASN A 57 -27.17 14.10 -10.19
N VAL A 58 -27.74 13.44 -11.21
CA VAL A 58 -27.42 12.07 -11.62
C VAL A 58 -25.98 11.93 -12.16
N LEU A 59 -25.41 12.98 -12.81
CA LEU A 59 -24.03 12.94 -13.30
C LEU A 59 -23.03 12.75 -12.15
N SER A 60 -23.23 13.52 -11.08
CA SER A 60 -22.41 13.47 -9.87
C SER A 60 -22.46 12.10 -9.18
N GLU A 61 -23.62 11.46 -9.18
CA GLU A 61 -23.80 10.14 -8.57
C GLU A 61 -23.01 9.07 -9.34
N VAL A 62 -22.97 9.15 -10.67
CA VAL A 62 -22.17 8.24 -11.49
C VAL A 62 -20.66 8.45 -11.26
N GLU A 63 -20.21 9.70 -11.10
CA GLU A 63 -18.82 10.02 -10.77
C GLU A 63 -18.41 9.45 -9.40
N ASP A 64 -19.24 9.66 -8.37
CA ASP A 64 -18.99 9.15 -7.01
C ASP A 64 -18.96 7.61 -6.99
N LEU A 65 -19.87 6.99 -7.74
CA LEU A 65 -19.89 5.54 -7.91
C LEU A 65 -18.64 5.03 -8.61
N GLN A 66 -18.14 5.74 -9.64
CA GLN A 66 -16.88 5.38 -10.30
C GLN A 66 -15.70 5.41 -9.32
N VAL A 67 -15.60 6.42 -8.46
CA VAL A 67 -14.53 6.50 -7.44
C VAL A 67 -14.58 5.28 -6.53
N LYS A 68 -15.78 4.92 -6.04
CA LYS A 68 -15.97 3.73 -5.20
C LYS A 68 -15.58 2.44 -5.92
N LEU A 69 -15.98 2.29 -7.19
CA LEU A 69 -15.67 1.12 -8.01
C LEU A 69 -14.17 0.96 -8.22
N ASN A 70 -13.43 2.05 -8.48
CA ASN A 70 -11.98 2.02 -8.65
C ASN A 70 -11.26 1.49 -7.41
N VAL A 71 -11.65 1.95 -6.21
CA VAL A 71 -11.05 1.49 -4.94
C VAL A 71 -11.42 0.04 -4.65
N ARG A 72 -12.64 -0.41 -4.99
CA ARG A 72 -13.03 -1.83 -4.89
C ARG A 72 -12.24 -2.72 -5.84
N ASP A 73 -12.03 -2.29 -7.08
CA ASP A 73 -11.21 -3.03 -8.04
C ASP A 73 -9.77 -3.20 -7.51
N GLU A 74 -9.20 -2.14 -6.93
CA GLU A 74 -7.88 -2.21 -6.30
C GLU A 74 -7.86 -3.14 -5.08
N LEU A 75 -8.90 -3.10 -4.25
CA LEU A 75 -9.05 -4.03 -3.12
C LEU A 75 -9.07 -5.49 -3.59
N ILE A 76 -9.77 -5.79 -4.68
CA ILE A 76 -9.81 -7.14 -5.27
C ILE A 76 -8.42 -7.54 -5.79
N LYS A 77 -7.70 -6.64 -6.48
CA LYS A 77 -6.34 -6.92 -6.99
C LYS A 77 -5.36 -7.22 -5.85
N VAL A 78 -5.35 -6.40 -4.79
CA VAL A 78 -4.48 -6.59 -3.60
C VAL A 78 -4.84 -7.90 -2.90
N THR A 79 -6.13 -8.18 -2.73
CA THR A 79 -6.59 -9.42 -2.08
C THR A 79 -6.23 -10.66 -2.92
N ASN A 80 -6.35 -10.60 -4.24
CA ASN A 80 -5.88 -11.66 -5.15
C ASN A 80 -4.36 -11.87 -5.04
N ALA A 81 -3.57 -10.80 -5.00
CA ALA A 81 -2.13 -10.89 -4.82
C ALA A 81 -1.76 -11.56 -3.48
N GLN A 82 -2.47 -11.23 -2.40
CA GLN A 82 -2.32 -11.85 -1.10
C GLN A 82 -2.69 -13.34 -1.11
N ILE A 83 -3.81 -13.71 -1.74
CA ILE A 83 -4.24 -15.12 -1.90
C ILE A 83 -3.20 -15.92 -2.70
N ASN A 84 -2.64 -15.34 -3.77
CA ASN A 84 -1.62 -15.97 -4.59
C ASN A 84 -0.31 -16.20 -3.82
N LEU A 85 0.14 -15.19 -3.05
CA LEU A 85 1.32 -15.31 -2.19
C LEU A 85 1.12 -16.42 -1.14
N LEU A 86 -0.02 -16.42 -0.46
CA LEU A 86 -0.36 -17.42 0.54
C LEU A 86 -0.48 -18.83 -0.06
N THR A 87 -1.01 -18.94 -1.28
CA THR A 87 -1.09 -20.22 -2.02
C THR A 87 0.31 -20.78 -2.32
N ARG A 88 1.24 -19.94 -2.77
CA ARG A 88 2.63 -20.38 -3.00
C ARG A 88 3.28 -20.86 -1.70
N LYS A 89 3.08 -20.13 -0.60
CA LYS A 89 3.60 -20.50 0.73
C LYS A 89 3.04 -21.84 1.21
N ILE A 90 1.72 -22.03 1.12
CA ILE A 90 1.04 -23.29 1.45
C ILE A 90 1.60 -24.44 0.63
N ASN A 91 1.73 -24.29 -0.69
CA ASN A 91 2.24 -25.35 -1.57
C ASN A 91 3.69 -25.74 -1.23
N LEU A 92 4.53 -24.76 -0.87
CA LEU A 92 5.91 -25.03 -0.43
C LEU A 92 5.93 -25.77 0.91
N ASN A 93 5.12 -25.32 1.88
CA ASN A 93 4.99 -25.96 3.19
C ASN A 93 4.46 -27.38 3.08
N GLU A 94 3.48 -27.64 2.20
CA GLU A 94 2.96 -28.98 1.93
C GLU A 94 4.02 -29.93 1.37
N ARG A 95 4.84 -29.47 0.42
CA ARG A 95 5.96 -30.27 -0.12
C ARG A 95 7.00 -30.57 0.97
N ASN A 96 7.35 -29.58 1.78
CA ASN A 96 8.30 -29.74 2.88
C ASN A 96 7.78 -30.74 3.92
N ILE A 97 6.52 -30.62 4.33
CA ILE A 97 5.86 -31.56 5.23
C ILE A 97 5.83 -32.96 4.61
N SER A 98 5.53 -33.10 3.32
CA SER A 98 5.53 -34.39 2.62
C SER A 98 6.92 -35.05 2.63
N SER A 99 7.98 -34.28 2.33
CA SER A 99 9.36 -34.78 2.38
C SER A 99 9.76 -35.21 3.79
N GLN A 100 9.52 -34.36 4.79
CA GLN A 100 9.84 -34.66 6.18
C GLN A 100 9.06 -35.85 6.72
N ARG A 101 7.80 -36.04 6.30
CA ARG A 101 7.00 -37.24 6.64
C ARG A 101 7.64 -38.50 6.06
N LYS A 102 8.01 -38.51 4.78
CA LYS A 102 8.68 -39.66 4.13
C LYS A 102 9.99 -40.02 4.85
N GLU A 103 10.80 -39.02 5.17
CA GLU A 103 12.05 -39.25 5.90
C GLU A 103 11.80 -39.73 7.34
N LEU A 104 10.76 -39.24 8.03
CA LEU A 104 10.39 -39.73 9.36
C LEU A 104 9.91 -41.18 9.30
N GLU A 105 9.13 -41.55 8.29
CA GLU A 105 8.70 -42.93 8.07
C GLU A 105 9.88 -43.86 7.84
N ALA A 106 10.85 -43.45 7.01
CA ALA A 106 12.09 -44.20 6.81
C ALA A 106 12.87 -44.39 8.13
N LEU A 107 13.07 -43.32 8.90
CA LEU A 107 13.73 -43.38 10.21
C LEU A 107 13.00 -44.31 11.19
N LYS A 108 11.67 -44.24 11.25
CA LYS A 108 10.85 -45.11 12.10
C LYS A 108 10.97 -46.57 11.67
N LYS A 109 10.97 -46.85 10.36
CA LYS A 109 11.11 -48.21 9.81
C LYS A 109 12.48 -48.80 10.14
N ASP A 110 13.56 -48.03 9.96
CA ASP A 110 14.92 -48.46 10.27
C ASP A 110 15.11 -48.69 11.77
N TYR A 111 14.59 -47.78 12.60
CA TYR A 111 14.59 -47.91 14.05
C TYR A 111 13.81 -49.17 14.48
N ALA A 112 12.61 -49.39 13.95
CA ALA A 112 11.81 -50.58 14.24
C ALA A 112 12.55 -51.87 13.86
N LYS A 113 13.19 -51.93 12.68
CA LYS A 113 13.97 -53.09 12.24
C LYS A 113 15.16 -53.37 13.17
N MET A 114 15.83 -52.32 13.64
CA MET A 114 16.93 -52.43 14.62
C MET A 114 16.43 -52.95 15.97
N ILE A 115 15.28 -52.46 16.47
CA ILE A 115 14.68 -52.94 17.72
C ILE A 115 14.24 -54.40 17.59
N GLN A 116 13.57 -54.77 16.49
CA GLN A 116 13.13 -56.14 16.23
C GLN A 116 14.32 -57.11 16.20
N LYS A 117 15.40 -56.78 15.47
CA LYS A 117 16.62 -57.59 15.45
C LYS A 117 17.25 -57.71 16.84
N SER A 118 17.31 -56.61 17.60
CA SER A 118 17.82 -56.61 18.97
C SER A 118 16.99 -57.47 19.92
N TYR A 119 15.67 -57.58 19.69
CA TYR A 119 14.78 -58.42 20.47
C TYR A 119 14.95 -59.90 20.11
N ALA A 120 14.89 -60.23 18.81
CA ALA A 120 15.07 -61.59 18.30
C ALA A 120 16.41 -62.21 18.72
N SER A 121 17.47 -61.40 18.79
CA SER A 121 18.79 -61.83 19.22
C SER A 121 18.95 -61.94 20.75
N LYS A 122 17.86 -61.88 21.55
CA LYS A 122 17.88 -61.87 23.03
C LYS A 122 18.97 -60.97 23.63
N SER A 123 19.12 -59.76 23.08
CA SER A 123 20.29 -58.90 23.26
C SER A 123 20.67 -58.63 24.73
N LEU A 124 19.75 -58.62 25.69
CA LEU A 124 20.08 -58.37 27.10
C LEU A 124 20.85 -59.52 27.77
N GLN A 125 20.39 -60.77 27.60
CA GLN A 125 21.12 -61.95 28.09
C GLN A 125 22.36 -62.26 27.24
N ASN A 126 22.28 -62.01 25.93
CA ASN A 126 23.41 -62.23 25.02
C ASN A 126 24.49 -61.15 25.08
N ARG A 127 24.27 -60.00 25.75
CA ARG A 127 25.30 -58.95 25.95
C ARG A 127 26.38 -59.41 26.91
N LEU A 128 25.99 -59.99 28.05
CA LEU A 128 26.96 -60.52 29.02
C LEU A 128 27.72 -61.69 28.41
N MET A 129 27.02 -62.61 27.73
CA MET A 129 27.67 -63.70 26.99
C MET A 129 28.61 -63.20 25.88
N PHE A 130 28.24 -62.14 25.15
CA PHE A 130 29.11 -61.51 24.14
C PHE A 130 30.34 -60.82 24.75
N LEU A 131 30.23 -60.27 25.96
CA LEU A 131 31.38 -59.69 26.66
C LEU A 131 32.29 -60.78 27.24
N PHE A 132 31.73 -61.82 27.86
CA PHE A 132 32.47 -62.92 28.48
C PHE A 132 33.03 -63.94 27.48
N SER A 133 32.51 -64.04 26.25
CA SER A 133 33.09 -64.85 25.17
C SER A 133 34.30 -64.20 24.48
N SER A 134 35.01 -63.32 25.17
CA SER A 134 36.19 -62.64 24.64
C SER A 134 37.45 -63.44 24.99
N GLU A 135 38.35 -63.63 24.03
CA GLU A 135 39.61 -64.37 24.18
C GLU A 135 40.64 -63.61 25.05
N ASN A 136 40.55 -62.27 25.10
CA ASN A 136 41.44 -61.44 25.91
C ASN A 136 40.80 -60.10 26.33
N PHE A 137 41.43 -59.41 27.28
CA PHE A 137 40.96 -58.14 27.84
C PHE A 137 40.81 -57.02 26.79
N LEU A 138 41.73 -56.91 25.82
CA LEU A 138 41.66 -55.91 24.77
C LEU A 138 40.42 -56.12 23.87
N GLN A 139 40.10 -57.37 23.54
CA GLN A 139 38.91 -57.72 22.78
C GLN A 139 37.63 -57.41 23.56
N ALA A 140 37.60 -57.76 24.86
CA ALA A 140 36.47 -57.42 25.74
C ALA A 140 36.25 -55.89 25.82
N TYR A 141 37.32 -55.11 25.99
CA TYR A 141 37.26 -53.64 26.00
C TYR A 141 36.71 -53.07 24.69
N LYS A 142 37.18 -53.56 23.52
CA LYS A 142 36.63 -53.16 22.21
C LYS A 142 35.14 -53.49 22.08
N ARG A 143 34.71 -54.68 22.52
CA ARG A 143 33.30 -55.09 22.53
C ARG A 143 32.43 -54.18 23.41
N ILE A 144 32.92 -53.76 24.58
CA ILE A 144 32.26 -52.76 25.44
C ILE A 144 32.10 -51.43 24.70
N GLN A 145 33.15 -50.94 24.03
CA GLN A 145 33.08 -49.69 23.27
C GLN A 145 32.05 -49.78 22.13
N TYR A 146 31.95 -50.91 21.43
CA TYR A 146 30.92 -51.11 20.40
C TYR A 146 29.51 -51.10 20.98
N LEU A 147 29.27 -51.76 22.12
CA LEU A 147 27.97 -51.73 22.80
C LEU A 147 27.58 -50.31 23.23
N LYS A 148 28.57 -49.53 23.70
CA LYS A 148 28.38 -48.11 24.07
C LYS A 148 28.00 -47.28 22.84
N GLN A 149 28.76 -47.39 21.75
CA GLN A 149 28.47 -46.67 20.49
C GLN A 149 27.09 -47.05 19.94
N TYR A 150 26.72 -48.33 19.95
CA TYR A 150 25.41 -48.81 19.51
C TYR A 150 24.28 -48.22 20.35
N THR A 151 24.42 -48.20 21.68
CA THR A 151 23.42 -47.64 22.59
C THR A 151 23.28 -46.12 22.39
N GLN A 152 24.39 -45.41 22.20
CA GLN A 152 24.38 -43.98 21.86
C GLN A 152 23.69 -43.71 20.52
N HIS A 153 23.98 -44.52 19.49
CA HIS A 153 23.33 -44.41 18.19
C HIS A 153 21.82 -44.63 18.27
N ARG A 154 21.38 -45.67 19.00
CA ARG A 154 19.97 -45.94 19.29
C ARG A 154 19.27 -44.76 19.96
N ARG A 155 19.89 -44.21 21.01
CA ARG A 155 19.37 -43.03 21.72
C ARG A 155 19.25 -41.83 20.78
N LYS A 156 20.27 -41.57 19.97
CA LYS A 156 20.27 -40.46 18.99
C LYS A 156 19.17 -40.63 17.95
N GLN A 157 18.95 -41.83 17.41
CA GLN A 157 17.86 -42.10 16.48
C GLN A 157 16.48 -41.87 17.12
N GLY A 158 16.28 -42.36 18.35
CA GLY A 158 15.02 -42.15 19.08
C GLY A 158 14.72 -40.67 19.34
N LEU A 159 15.72 -39.89 19.76
CA LEU A 159 15.60 -38.44 19.95
C LEU A 159 15.29 -37.72 18.64
N ALA A 160 15.99 -38.07 17.54
CA ALA A 160 15.74 -37.47 16.23
C ALA A 160 14.32 -37.76 15.71
N ILE A 161 13.78 -38.96 15.96
CA ILE A 161 12.39 -39.30 15.63
C ILE A 161 11.41 -38.43 16.44
N ALA A 162 11.66 -38.25 17.74
CA ALA A 162 10.81 -37.44 18.60
C ALA A 162 10.82 -35.96 18.19
N GLU A 163 12.01 -35.37 18.01
CA GLU A 163 12.19 -33.97 17.56
C GLU A 163 11.51 -33.74 16.22
N LYS A 164 11.74 -34.61 15.23
CA LYS A 164 11.15 -34.48 13.90
C LYS A 164 9.63 -34.65 13.91
N THR A 165 9.11 -35.51 14.78
CA THR A 165 7.66 -35.66 14.98
C THR A 165 7.06 -34.36 15.52
N GLN A 166 7.70 -33.73 16.50
CA GLN A 166 7.26 -32.45 17.06
C GLN A 166 7.30 -31.32 16.03
N VAL A 167 8.39 -31.22 15.25
CA VAL A 167 8.51 -30.22 14.17
C VAL A 167 7.40 -30.41 13.13
N LEU A 168 7.14 -31.65 12.71
CA LEU A 168 6.05 -31.95 11.77
C LEU A 168 4.68 -31.58 12.33
N GLN A 169 4.44 -31.80 13.64
CA GLN A 169 3.20 -31.39 14.29
C GLN A 169 3.03 -29.86 14.24
N GLN A 170 4.06 -29.10 14.60
CA GLN A 170 4.05 -27.65 14.54
C GLN A 170 3.80 -27.14 13.11
N LEU A 171 4.49 -27.71 12.12
CA LEU A 171 4.30 -27.36 10.71
C LEU A 171 2.88 -27.66 10.22
N ASN A 172 2.27 -28.77 10.64
CA ASN A 172 0.87 -29.06 10.30
C ASN A 172 -0.09 -28.05 10.92
N THR A 173 0.11 -27.65 12.17
CA THR A 173 -0.72 -26.62 12.82
C THR A 173 -0.64 -25.29 12.07
N VAL A 174 0.57 -24.82 11.76
CA VAL A 174 0.78 -23.59 10.98
C VAL A 174 0.13 -23.69 9.60
N LEU A 175 0.27 -24.83 8.92
CA LEU A 175 -0.35 -25.06 7.61
C LEU A 175 -1.89 -24.98 7.66
N ILE A 176 -2.51 -25.55 8.70
CA ILE A 176 -3.96 -25.50 8.90
C ILE A 176 -4.43 -24.05 9.10
N GLU A 177 -3.71 -23.28 9.92
CA GLU A 177 -4.00 -21.86 10.12
C GLU A 177 -3.87 -21.05 8.82
N GLU A 178 -2.81 -21.28 8.04
CA GLU A 178 -2.60 -20.61 6.75
C GLU A 178 -3.71 -20.94 5.74
N LYS A 179 -4.15 -22.21 5.70
CA LYS A 179 -5.28 -22.64 4.87
C LYS A 179 -6.58 -21.97 5.30
N SER A 180 -6.85 -21.91 6.61
CA SER A 180 -8.04 -21.24 7.16
C SER A 180 -8.05 -19.75 6.79
N LYS A 181 -6.93 -19.05 6.98
CA LYS A 181 -6.76 -17.65 6.56
C LYS A 181 -7.02 -17.48 5.05
N LYS A 182 -6.47 -18.35 4.21
CA LYS A 182 -6.69 -18.32 2.76
C LYS A 182 -8.19 -18.46 2.42
N VAL A 183 -8.88 -19.41 3.03
CA VAL A 183 -10.32 -19.63 2.78
C VAL A 183 -11.14 -18.39 3.16
N GLY A 184 -10.85 -17.77 4.31
CA GLY A 184 -11.49 -16.52 4.72
C GLY A 184 -11.29 -15.39 3.70
N LEU A 185 -10.06 -15.21 3.22
CA LEU A 185 -9.77 -14.19 2.18
C LEU A 185 -10.49 -14.45 0.87
N VAL A 186 -10.59 -15.71 0.43
CA VAL A 186 -11.30 -16.09 -0.79
C VAL A 186 -12.79 -15.78 -0.66
N GLN A 187 -13.40 -16.11 0.48
CA GLN A 187 -14.81 -15.82 0.74
C GLN A 187 -15.08 -14.31 0.77
N GLU A 188 -14.22 -13.54 1.45
CA GLU A 188 -14.33 -12.08 1.49
C GLU A 188 -14.21 -11.47 0.10
N ASN A 189 -13.20 -11.88 -0.67
CA ASN A 189 -12.98 -11.40 -2.03
C ASN A 189 -14.15 -11.72 -2.96
N LYS A 190 -14.76 -12.90 -2.82
CA LYS A 190 -15.97 -13.29 -3.58
C LYS A 190 -17.16 -12.37 -3.25
N ALA A 191 -17.35 -12.04 -1.98
CA ALA A 191 -18.39 -11.10 -1.57
C ALA A 191 -18.16 -9.69 -2.14
N VAL A 192 -16.90 -9.20 -2.11
CA VAL A 192 -16.53 -7.91 -2.71
C VAL A 192 -16.76 -7.91 -4.22
N GLN A 193 -16.44 -8.98 -4.93
CA GLN A 193 -16.68 -9.12 -6.38
C GLN A 193 -18.17 -9.10 -6.72
N GLN A 194 -19.01 -9.80 -5.94
CA GLN A 194 -20.46 -9.77 -6.12
C GLN A 194 -21.03 -8.36 -5.91
N GLN A 195 -20.54 -7.65 -4.89
CA GLN A 195 -20.94 -6.28 -4.62
C GLN A 195 -20.51 -5.32 -5.73
N LEU A 196 -19.26 -5.46 -6.21
CA LEU A 196 -18.75 -4.69 -7.35
C LEU A 196 -19.63 -4.91 -8.60
N LYS A 197 -20.03 -6.15 -8.88
CA LYS A 197 -20.90 -6.47 -10.01
C LYS A 197 -22.25 -5.74 -9.92
N LYS A 198 -22.88 -5.73 -8.74
CA LYS A 198 -24.13 -5.00 -8.52
C LYS A 198 -23.94 -3.49 -8.74
N GLU A 199 -22.91 -2.92 -8.13
CA GLU A 199 -22.62 -1.47 -8.24
C GLU A 199 -22.31 -1.06 -9.69
N ARG A 200 -21.63 -1.92 -10.48
CA ARG A 200 -21.42 -1.68 -11.92
C ARG A 200 -22.74 -1.70 -12.71
N GLN A 201 -23.63 -2.66 -12.42
CA GLN A 201 -24.95 -2.71 -13.06
C GLN A 201 -25.78 -1.46 -12.76
N ASP A 202 -25.71 -0.96 -11.52
CA ASP A 202 -26.40 0.28 -11.14
C ASP A 202 -25.79 1.50 -11.85
N GLN A 203 -24.45 1.54 -11.96
CA GLN A 203 -23.76 2.57 -12.73
C GLN A 203 -24.19 2.57 -14.20
N GLU A 204 -24.26 1.40 -14.84
CA GLU A 204 -24.68 1.27 -16.24
C GLU A 204 -26.12 1.77 -16.45
N LYS A 205 -27.04 1.44 -15.53
CA LYS A 205 -28.41 1.96 -15.54
C LYS A 205 -28.44 3.48 -15.44
N LEU A 206 -27.70 4.07 -14.50
CA LEU A 206 -27.60 5.53 -14.37
C LEU A 206 -27.02 6.18 -15.63
N ILE A 207 -25.94 5.63 -16.20
CA ILE A 207 -25.36 6.11 -17.47
C ILE A 207 -26.38 6.04 -18.60
N SER A 208 -27.15 4.94 -18.72
CA SER A 208 -28.20 4.82 -19.74
C SER A 208 -29.28 5.90 -19.62
N SER A 209 -29.62 6.31 -18.39
CA SER A 209 -30.56 7.40 -18.15
C SER A 209 -30.00 8.76 -18.59
N LEU A 210 -28.67 8.93 -18.44
CA LEU A 210 -27.95 10.15 -18.84
C LEU A 210 -27.74 10.24 -20.36
N LYS A 211 -27.62 9.12 -21.07
CA LYS A 211 -27.44 9.10 -22.54
C LYS A 211 -28.56 9.83 -23.30
N ARG A 212 -29.79 9.83 -22.78
CA ARG A 212 -30.90 10.62 -23.37
C ARG A 212 -30.65 12.15 -23.33
N LYS A 213 -29.69 12.61 -22.52
CA LYS A 213 -29.27 14.02 -22.36
C LYS A 213 -27.82 14.28 -22.81
N GLU A 214 -27.21 13.34 -23.54
CA GLU A 214 -25.76 13.26 -23.80
C GLU A 214 -25.16 14.49 -24.49
N ARG A 215 -25.83 15.06 -25.51
CA ARG A 215 -25.33 16.28 -26.19
C ARG A 215 -25.20 17.48 -25.24
N ASN A 216 -26.15 17.66 -24.32
CA ASN A 216 -26.11 18.75 -23.36
C ASN A 216 -25.06 18.52 -22.26
N LEU A 217 -24.86 17.26 -21.85
CA LEU A 217 -23.83 16.90 -20.86
C LEU A 217 -22.42 17.07 -21.40
N ALA A 218 -22.16 16.63 -22.64
CA ALA A 218 -20.87 16.80 -23.29
C ALA A 218 -20.48 18.29 -23.40
N ALA A 219 -21.43 19.16 -23.78
CA ALA A 219 -21.23 20.60 -23.83
C ALA A 219 -20.98 21.21 -22.44
N GLN A 220 -21.71 20.78 -21.41
CA GLN A 220 -21.49 21.24 -20.03
C GLN A 220 -20.12 20.82 -19.47
N ILE A 221 -19.70 19.58 -19.72
CA ILE A 221 -18.40 19.07 -19.30
C ILE A 221 -17.29 19.81 -20.04
N SER A 222 -17.39 19.96 -21.36
CA SER A 222 -16.42 20.72 -22.15
C SER A 222 -16.29 22.17 -21.67
N LYS A 223 -17.41 22.82 -21.30
CA LYS A 223 -17.38 24.16 -20.70
C LYS A 223 -16.65 24.19 -19.37
N LYS A 224 -16.90 23.22 -18.48
CA LYS A 224 -16.20 23.11 -17.18
C LYS A 224 -14.70 22.87 -17.36
N GLU A 225 -14.32 21.98 -18.28
CA GLU A 225 -12.92 21.72 -18.61
C GLU A 225 -12.23 22.99 -19.15
N LYS A 226 -12.89 23.75 -20.02
CA LYS A 226 -12.37 25.02 -20.51
C LYS A 226 -12.17 26.03 -19.36
N GLN A 227 -13.14 26.15 -18.46
CA GLN A 227 -13.01 27.02 -17.28
C GLN A 227 -11.85 26.60 -16.37
N ALA A 228 -11.66 25.29 -16.16
CA ALA A 228 -10.53 24.78 -15.40
C ALA A 228 -9.19 25.12 -16.06
N GLN A 229 -9.11 24.98 -17.39
CA GLN A 229 -7.92 25.34 -18.18
C GLN A 229 -7.61 26.85 -18.11
N GLU A 230 -8.63 27.70 -18.19
CA GLU A 230 -8.46 29.16 -18.05
C GLU A 230 -7.90 29.52 -16.66
N ILE A 231 -8.40 28.89 -15.60
CA ILE A 231 -7.88 29.07 -14.23
C ILE A 231 -6.42 28.59 -14.13
N ASP A 232 -6.09 27.44 -14.75
CA ASP A 232 -4.72 26.93 -14.76
C ASP A 232 -3.76 27.85 -15.52
N GLN A 233 -4.17 28.41 -16.65
CA GLN A 233 -3.38 29.38 -17.42
C GLN A 233 -3.13 30.67 -16.62
N GLU A 234 -4.13 31.13 -15.87
CA GLU A 234 -4.01 32.30 -15.01
C GLU A 234 -3.04 32.04 -13.84
N ILE A 235 -3.11 30.85 -13.23
CA ILE A 235 -2.16 30.41 -12.20
C ILE A 235 -0.74 30.37 -12.79
N ASP A 236 -0.55 29.77 -13.97
CA ASP A 236 0.75 29.72 -14.63
C ASP A 236 1.29 31.12 -14.98
N ARG A 237 0.41 32.06 -15.32
CA ARG A 237 0.78 33.47 -15.55
C ARG A 237 1.29 34.10 -14.26
N LEU A 238 0.53 33.96 -13.17
CA LEU A 238 0.88 34.53 -11.87
C LEU A 238 2.18 33.93 -11.29
N ILE A 239 2.42 32.64 -11.50
CA ILE A 239 3.68 31.99 -11.13
C ILE A 239 4.85 32.61 -11.91
N ARG A 240 4.70 32.78 -13.22
CA ARG A 240 5.74 33.39 -14.08
C ARG A 240 6.00 34.85 -13.72
N GLU A 241 4.95 35.62 -13.45
CA GLU A 241 5.06 37.01 -12.97
C GLU A 241 5.79 37.07 -11.63
N ALA A 242 5.47 36.18 -10.69
CA ALA A 242 6.15 36.10 -9.40
C ALA A 242 7.64 35.73 -9.54
N ILE A 243 7.99 34.81 -10.43
CA ILE A 243 9.40 34.48 -10.75
C ILE A 243 10.10 35.69 -11.34
N ALA A 244 9.50 36.37 -12.32
CA ALA A 244 10.09 37.54 -12.96
C ALA A 244 10.31 38.70 -11.97
N ALA A 245 9.34 38.96 -11.08
CA ALA A 245 9.46 39.97 -10.03
C ALA A 245 10.57 39.63 -9.03
N SER A 246 10.65 38.36 -8.60
CA SER A 246 11.73 37.88 -7.71
C SER A 246 13.11 38.04 -8.34
N ASN A 247 13.22 37.71 -9.63
CA ASN A 247 14.49 37.73 -10.37
C ASN A 247 14.92 39.17 -10.72
N LYS A 248 13.95 40.06 -10.99
CA LYS A 248 14.19 41.50 -11.15
C LYS A 248 14.68 42.13 -9.85
N ALA A 249 14.08 41.79 -8.71
CA ALA A 249 14.53 42.24 -7.40
C ALA A 249 15.96 41.75 -7.06
N ALA A 250 16.36 40.59 -7.60
CA ALA A 250 17.70 40.02 -7.45
C ALA A 250 18.71 40.45 -8.54
N GLY A 251 18.33 41.35 -9.47
CA GLY A 251 19.22 41.83 -10.53
C GLY A 251 19.56 40.83 -11.63
N LYS A 252 18.88 39.67 -11.70
CA LYS A 252 19.12 38.62 -12.69
C LYS A 252 17.92 38.46 -13.63
N SER A 253 17.90 39.20 -14.73
CA SER A 253 16.80 39.09 -15.72
C SER A 253 16.95 37.82 -16.56
N GLY A 254 15.85 37.07 -16.78
CA GLY A 254 15.79 35.96 -17.75
C GLY A 254 15.76 34.53 -17.18
N ASN A 255 15.93 34.32 -15.87
CA ASN A 255 15.86 32.99 -15.28
C ASN A 255 14.41 32.47 -15.15
N LYS A 256 14.17 31.18 -15.44
CA LYS A 256 12.86 30.51 -15.32
C LYS A 256 12.60 29.92 -13.92
N THR A 257 13.54 30.10 -13.00
CA THR A 257 13.50 29.60 -11.63
C THR A 257 13.49 30.76 -10.66
N PHE A 258 12.92 30.57 -9.47
CA PHE A 258 13.03 31.56 -8.40
C PHE A 258 14.49 31.71 -7.94
N GLU A 259 15.00 32.94 -7.95
CA GLU A 259 16.21 33.27 -7.20
C GLU A 259 15.86 33.25 -5.70
N LEU A 260 16.43 32.28 -4.98
CA LEU A 260 16.10 32.03 -3.58
C LEU A 260 17.06 32.77 -2.63
N THR A 261 16.49 33.46 -1.63
CA THR A 261 17.23 33.93 -0.46
C THR A 261 17.77 32.73 0.34
N PRO A 262 18.80 32.91 1.19
CA PRO A 262 19.29 31.81 2.05
C PRO A 262 18.17 31.15 2.86
N GLU A 263 17.25 31.94 3.42
CA GLU A 263 16.06 31.43 4.12
C GLU A 263 15.14 30.62 3.21
N ALA A 264 14.86 31.12 2.00
CA ALA A 264 14.00 30.42 1.04
C ALA A 264 14.63 29.13 0.51
N LYS A 265 15.97 29.05 0.44
CA LYS A 265 16.71 27.81 0.12
C LYS A 265 16.54 26.76 1.22
N LEU A 266 16.57 27.17 2.49
CA LEU A 266 16.34 26.26 3.61
C LEU A 266 14.90 25.73 3.61
N ILE A 267 13.91 26.59 3.39
CA ILE A 267 12.50 26.18 3.29
C ILE A 267 12.30 25.21 2.12
N ALA A 268 12.89 25.50 0.96
CA ALA A 268 12.85 24.62 -0.21
C ALA A 268 13.47 23.23 0.08
N ALA A 269 14.66 23.22 0.68
CA ALA A 269 15.35 21.98 1.04
C ALA A 269 14.53 21.15 2.06
N ASN A 270 13.92 21.81 3.05
CA ASN A 270 13.05 21.15 4.01
C ASN A 270 11.76 20.63 3.37
N PHE A 271 11.17 21.37 2.42
CA PHE A 271 10.00 20.92 1.67
C PHE A 271 10.31 19.66 0.87
N GLU A 272 11.44 19.65 0.15
CA GLU A 272 11.91 18.51 -0.63
C GLU A 272 12.28 17.29 0.23
N ALA A 273 12.93 17.52 1.37
CA ALA A 273 13.26 16.46 2.34
C ALA A 273 12.01 15.77 2.92
N ASN A 274 10.88 16.46 2.97
CA ASN A 274 9.60 15.92 3.43
C ASN A 274 8.75 15.30 2.31
N ARG A 275 9.32 15.08 1.11
CA ARG A 275 8.62 14.40 0.01
C ARG A 275 8.07 13.04 0.44
N GLY A 276 6.78 12.83 0.22
CA GLY A 276 6.03 11.63 0.60
C GLY A 276 5.62 11.61 2.07
N ARG A 277 5.93 12.66 2.84
CA ARG A 277 5.64 12.79 4.28
C ARG A 277 4.93 14.09 4.63
N LEU A 278 4.59 14.92 3.64
CA LEU A 278 3.84 16.15 3.86
C LEU A 278 2.43 15.83 4.38
N PRO A 279 1.91 16.60 5.36
CA PRO A 279 0.55 16.41 5.85
C PRO A 279 -0.47 16.71 4.76
N TRP A 280 -1.65 16.09 4.88
CA TRP A 280 -2.77 16.40 4.00
C TRP A 280 -3.24 17.86 4.18
N PRO A 281 -3.75 18.50 3.11
CA PRO A 281 -4.35 19.83 3.17
C PRO A 281 -5.66 19.85 3.98
N LEU A 282 -6.21 18.69 4.31
CA LEU A 282 -7.45 18.48 5.06
C LEU A 282 -7.19 17.53 6.23
N GLU A 283 -8.12 17.45 7.18
CA GLU A 283 -8.05 16.44 8.24
C GLU A 283 -8.51 15.07 7.76
N LYS A 284 -9.59 15.04 6.97
CA LYS A 284 -10.17 13.85 6.37
C LYS A 284 -10.61 14.20 4.96
N GLY A 285 -10.44 13.29 4.01
CA GLY A 285 -10.88 13.49 2.64
C GLY A 285 -10.64 12.27 1.78
N VAL A 286 -11.28 12.24 0.62
CA VAL A 286 -11.17 11.18 -0.39
C VAL A 286 -10.77 11.80 -1.71
N VAL A 287 -9.75 11.26 -2.37
CA VAL A 287 -9.36 11.71 -3.72
C VAL A 287 -10.41 11.23 -4.72
N VAL A 288 -11.16 12.17 -5.30
CA VAL A 288 -12.19 11.89 -6.31
C VAL A 288 -11.67 12.07 -7.73
N GLN A 289 -10.65 12.89 -7.93
CA GLN A 289 -9.99 13.09 -9.22
C GLN A 289 -8.47 13.11 -9.04
N GLY A 290 -7.78 12.36 -9.90
CA GLY A 290 -6.32 12.24 -9.87
C GLY A 290 -5.62 13.34 -10.67
N PHE A 291 -4.30 13.32 -10.61
CA PHE A 291 -3.43 14.17 -11.44
C PHE A 291 -3.28 13.62 -12.86
N GLY A 292 -3.19 14.51 -13.85
CA GLY A 292 -2.90 14.19 -15.25
C GLY A 292 -4.12 14.06 -16.15
N LYS A 293 -3.93 13.42 -17.32
CA LYS A 293 -4.99 13.15 -18.30
C LYS A 293 -5.79 11.92 -17.92
N GLN A 294 -7.10 12.06 -17.77
CA GLN A 294 -8.00 10.97 -17.44
C GLN A 294 -9.24 11.06 -18.34
N GLN A 295 -9.77 9.92 -18.79
CA GLN A 295 -11.06 9.94 -19.49
C GLN A 295 -12.18 10.26 -18.51
N HIS A 296 -13.15 11.07 -18.93
CA HIS A 296 -14.31 11.37 -18.11
C HIS A 296 -15.14 10.10 -17.90
N PRO A 297 -15.58 9.78 -16.67
CA PRO A 297 -16.25 8.52 -16.34
C PRO A 297 -17.56 8.31 -17.11
N VAL A 298 -18.31 9.38 -17.34
CA VAL A 298 -19.58 9.36 -18.09
C VAL A 298 -19.38 9.61 -19.59
N VAL A 299 -18.68 10.67 -19.98
CA VAL A 299 -18.50 11.07 -21.37
C VAL A 299 -17.12 10.65 -21.87
N LYS A 300 -17.01 9.41 -22.35
CA LYS A 300 -15.72 8.81 -22.76
C LYS A 300 -15.02 9.54 -23.91
N THR A 301 -15.73 10.37 -24.66
CA THR A 301 -15.17 11.22 -25.73
C THR A 301 -14.39 12.42 -25.21
N THR A 302 -14.56 12.80 -23.94
CA THR A 302 -13.89 13.93 -23.31
C THR A 302 -12.78 13.47 -22.37
N THR A 303 -11.64 14.16 -22.44
CA THR A 303 -10.51 13.95 -21.52
C THR A 303 -10.44 15.10 -20.53
N ILE A 304 -10.33 14.77 -19.25
CA ILE A 304 -10.08 15.69 -18.15
C ILE A 304 -8.56 15.83 -18.00
N GLN A 305 -8.07 17.06 -17.95
CA GLN A 305 -6.67 17.36 -17.61
C GLN A 305 -6.65 18.02 -16.23
N SER A 306 -6.07 17.34 -15.25
CA SER A 306 -5.97 17.87 -13.89
C SER A 306 -4.52 18.20 -13.51
N ASN A 307 -4.24 19.48 -13.25
CA ASN A 307 -2.95 19.95 -12.74
C ASN A 307 -2.80 19.76 -11.20
N GLY A 308 -3.63 18.90 -10.61
CA GLY A 308 -3.62 18.58 -9.18
C GLY A 308 -4.52 17.40 -8.88
N VAL A 309 -4.88 17.25 -7.61
CA VAL A 309 -5.85 16.24 -7.15
C VAL A 309 -7.08 16.95 -6.59
N THR A 310 -8.26 16.41 -6.85
CA THR A 310 -9.50 16.89 -6.23
C THR A 310 -9.85 15.99 -5.07
N ILE A 311 -10.05 16.58 -3.89
CA ILE A 311 -10.31 15.89 -2.63
C ILE A 311 -11.70 16.28 -2.13
N ALA A 312 -12.59 15.31 -1.98
CA ALA A 312 -13.90 15.49 -1.37
C ALA A 312 -13.80 15.39 0.17
N THR A 313 -14.54 16.25 0.86
CA THR A 313 -14.55 16.33 2.34
C THR A 313 -15.95 16.66 2.87
N ALA A 314 -16.09 16.72 4.19
CA ALA A 314 -17.32 17.17 4.84
C ALA A 314 -17.55 18.69 4.62
N PRO A 315 -18.81 19.15 4.65
CA PRO A 315 -19.11 20.58 4.62
C PRO A 315 -18.37 21.35 5.72
N SER A 316 -18.01 22.61 5.43
CA SER A 316 -17.32 23.50 6.36
C SER A 316 -15.99 22.99 6.92
N THR A 317 -15.33 22.06 6.21
CA THR A 317 -14.01 21.58 6.60
C THR A 317 -12.96 22.68 6.44
N GLN A 318 -12.10 22.78 7.45
CA GLN A 318 -10.97 23.68 7.49
C GLN A 318 -9.82 23.18 6.61
N ILE A 319 -9.31 24.05 5.77
CA ILE A 319 -8.21 23.77 4.84
C ILE A 319 -6.93 24.31 5.45
N ARG A 320 -5.89 23.50 5.40
CA ARG A 320 -4.62 23.75 6.06
C ARG A 320 -3.47 23.83 5.08
N ALA A 321 -2.50 24.70 5.38
CA ALA A 321 -1.23 24.73 4.67
C ALA A 321 -0.48 23.40 4.87
N VAL A 322 0.05 22.82 3.79
CA VAL A 322 0.77 21.54 3.87
C VAL A 322 2.19 21.74 4.41
N PHE A 323 2.73 22.95 4.28
CA PHE A 323 4.06 23.30 4.73
C PHE A 323 4.16 24.78 5.10
N GLU A 324 5.24 25.18 5.77
CA GLU A 324 5.50 26.58 6.08
C GLU A 324 5.91 27.37 4.84
N GLY A 325 5.43 28.60 4.71
CA GLY A 325 5.66 29.39 3.51
C GLY A 325 5.04 30.78 3.56
N GLU A 326 5.00 31.44 2.42
CA GLU A 326 4.46 32.79 2.25
C GLU A 326 3.33 32.78 1.23
N VAL A 327 2.21 33.44 1.53
CA VAL A 327 1.08 33.53 0.59
C VAL A 327 1.47 34.44 -0.58
N MET A 328 1.69 33.81 -1.74
CA MET A 328 2.15 34.48 -2.95
C MET A 328 1.02 35.30 -3.60
N SER A 329 -0.17 34.71 -3.70
CA SER A 329 -1.34 35.38 -4.27
C SER A 329 -2.64 34.70 -3.85
N VAL A 330 -3.72 35.48 -3.84
CA VAL A 330 -5.09 34.99 -3.75
C VAL A 330 -5.77 35.33 -5.06
N VAL A 331 -6.23 34.33 -5.78
CA VAL A 331 -6.78 34.45 -7.14
C VAL A 331 -8.28 34.22 -7.10
N THR A 332 -9.03 35.16 -7.67
CA THR A 332 -10.47 35.04 -7.87
C THR A 332 -10.76 35.19 -9.36
N TYR A 333 -11.04 34.06 -10.02
CA TYR A 333 -11.45 34.10 -11.43
C TYR A 333 -12.96 34.30 -11.53
N LYS A 334 -13.42 35.03 -12.55
CA LYS A 334 -14.85 35.37 -12.69
C LYS A 334 -15.68 34.10 -12.82
N GLY A 335 -16.58 33.87 -11.85
CA GLY A 335 -17.41 32.67 -11.81
C GLY A 335 -16.74 31.43 -11.23
N SER A 336 -15.55 31.56 -10.65
CA SER A 336 -14.91 30.54 -9.82
C SER A 336 -14.82 30.99 -8.37
N ASN A 337 -14.67 30.02 -7.48
CA ASN A 337 -14.33 30.30 -6.10
C ASN A 337 -12.86 30.71 -5.96
N PRO A 338 -12.49 31.44 -4.89
CA PRO A 338 -11.12 31.84 -4.64
C PRO A 338 -10.13 30.67 -4.56
N SER A 339 -8.88 30.97 -4.92
CA SER A 339 -7.74 30.07 -4.84
C SER A 339 -6.56 30.74 -4.13
N VAL A 340 -5.83 30.00 -3.29
CA VAL A 340 -4.65 30.49 -2.57
C VAL A 340 -3.40 29.79 -3.10
N LEU A 341 -2.35 30.56 -3.37
CA LEU A 341 -1.05 30.06 -3.76
C LEU A 341 -0.05 30.37 -2.65
N ILE A 342 0.65 29.36 -2.15
CA ILE A 342 1.63 29.48 -1.06
C ILE A 342 3.01 29.07 -1.57
N ARG A 343 3.99 29.94 -1.40
CA ARG A 343 5.38 29.73 -1.81
C ARG A 343 6.20 29.12 -0.67
N HIS A 344 6.92 28.05 -0.98
CA HIS A 344 7.81 27.30 -0.10
C HIS A 344 9.24 27.27 -0.70
N GLY A 345 9.79 28.44 -1.03
CA GLY A 345 11.01 28.55 -1.81
C GLY A 345 10.75 28.41 -3.31
N ASN A 346 11.31 27.40 -3.97
CA ASN A 346 11.04 27.09 -5.40
C ASN A 346 9.75 26.29 -5.62
N TYR A 347 9.16 25.75 -4.55
CA TYR A 347 7.90 25.02 -4.62
C TYR A 347 6.71 25.95 -4.33
N ILE A 348 5.60 25.71 -5.02
CA ILE A 348 4.35 26.43 -4.80
C ILE A 348 3.23 25.42 -4.61
N THR A 349 2.44 25.60 -3.56
CA THR A 349 1.23 24.81 -3.34
C THR A 349 0.00 25.66 -3.68
N VAL A 350 -0.97 25.04 -4.34
CA VAL A 350 -2.17 25.71 -4.84
C VAL A 350 -3.40 25.05 -4.24
N TYR A 351 -4.27 25.86 -3.65
CA TYR A 351 -5.52 25.46 -3.03
C TYR A 351 -6.66 26.17 -3.75
N LYS A 352 -7.42 25.45 -4.57
CA LYS A 352 -8.51 26.03 -5.36
C LYS A 352 -9.86 25.55 -4.87
N ASN A 353 -10.89 26.36 -5.07
CA ASN A 353 -12.27 26.11 -4.65
C ASN A 353 -12.53 26.36 -3.16
N LEU A 354 -11.95 27.44 -2.62
CA LEU A 354 -12.14 27.88 -1.23
C LEU A 354 -13.49 28.61 -1.09
N GLY A 355 -14.28 28.24 -0.08
CA GLY A 355 -15.52 28.94 0.26
C GLY A 355 -15.28 30.19 1.10
N LYS A 356 -14.35 30.12 2.05
CA LYS A 356 -13.89 31.28 2.84
C LYS A 356 -12.36 31.32 2.89
N LEU A 357 -11.81 32.52 2.97
CA LEU A 357 -10.38 32.80 3.04
C LEU A 357 -10.02 33.37 4.41
N TYR A 358 -8.94 32.88 5.01
CA TYR A 358 -8.43 33.40 6.30
C TYR A 358 -7.06 34.07 6.19
N VAL A 359 -6.45 34.05 5.00
CA VAL A 359 -5.13 34.61 4.74
C VAL A 359 -5.18 35.59 3.58
N LYS A 360 -4.25 36.55 3.58
CA LYS A 360 -4.04 37.52 2.52
C LYS A 360 -2.64 37.39 1.92
N LYS A 361 -2.44 38.00 0.76
CA LYS A 361 -1.13 38.05 0.08
C LYS A 361 -0.06 38.65 1.01
N GLY A 362 1.09 38.00 1.10
CA GLY A 362 2.22 38.38 1.95
C GLY A 362 2.21 37.76 3.35
N ASP A 363 1.14 37.08 3.75
CA ASP A 363 1.11 36.44 5.07
C ASP A 363 2.08 35.24 5.14
N LYS A 364 2.83 35.13 6.23
CA LYS A 364 3.61 33.93 6.55
C LYS A 364 2.70 32.88 7.20
N VAL A 365 2.70 31.67 6.65
CA VAL A 365 1.91 30.54 7.15
C VAL A 365 2.82 29.44 7.68
N LYS A 366 2.36 28.76 8.73
CA LYS A 366 3.01 27.56 9.28
C LYS A 366 2.37 26.29 8.71
N ALA A 367 3.10 25.18 8.74
CA ALA A 367 2.51 23.88 8.43
C ALA A 367 1.28 23.60 9.33
N LYS A 368 0.21 23.07 8.73
CA LYS A 368 -1.10 22.81 9.34
C LYS A 368 -1.91 24.04 9.78
N GLN A 369 -1.44 25.26 9.51
CA GLN A 369 -2.22 26.46 9.77
C GLN A 369 -3.46 26.52 8.87
N ASN A 370 -4.62 26.91 9.43
CA ASN A 370 -5.84 27.07 8.65
C ASN A 370 -5.71 28.28 7.70
N ILE A 371 -5.97 28.04 6.42
CA ILE A 371 -5.89 29.06 5.34
C ILE A 371 -7.27 29.41 4.78
N GLY A 372 -8.28 28.58 5.03
CA GLY A 372 -9.65 28.83 4.57
C GLY A 372 -10.59 27.67 4.87
N GLU A 373 -11.80 27.76 4.32
CA GLU A 373 -12.88 26.77 4.46
C GLU A 373 -13.23 26.20 3.07
N ALA A 374 -13.51 24.90 2.99
CA ALA A 374 -13.90 24.26 1.72
C ALA A 374 -15.28 24.72 1.25
N PHE A 375 -15.44 24.95 -0.06
CA PHE A 375 -16.72 25.34 -0.64
C PHE A 375 -17.66 24.14 -0.82
N THR A 376 -18.90 24.28 -0.36
CA THR A 376 -19.98 23.32 -0.62
C THR A 376 -20.86 23.80 -1.77
N ASN A 377 -20.90 23.03 -2.85
CA ASN A 377 -21.80 23.29 -3.97
C ASN A 377 -23.24 22.90 -3.60
N GLN A 378 -24.15 23.88 -3.60
CA GLN A 378 -25.56 23.69 -3.22
C GLN A 378 -26.38 22.84 -4.21
N GLN A 379 -25.95 22.74 -5.47
CA GLN A 379 -26.66 21.96 -6.50
C GLN A 379 -26.31 20.48 -6.44
N THR A 380 -25.05 20.16 -6.14
CA THR A 380 -24.56 18.78 -6.04
C THR A 380 -24.49 18.27 -4.61
N GLY A 381 -24.51 19.18 -3.62
CA GLY A 381 -24.25 18.88 -2.20
C GLY A 381 -22.79 18.54 -1.91
N LYS A 382 -21.88 18.69 -2.88
CA LYS A 382 -20.49 18.25 -2.77
C LYS A 382 -19.60 19.34 -2.20
N THR A 383 -18.69 18.93 -1.31
CA THR A 383 -17.63 19.80 -0.77
C THR A 383 -16.30 19.25 -1.23
N GLU A 384 -15.63 19.97 -2.12
CA GLU A 384 -14.43 19.50 -2.80
C GLU A 384 -13.38 20.60 -2.86
N ILE A 385 -12.10 20.22 -2.77
CA ILE A 385 -10.97 21.13 -2.94
C ILE A 385 -10.02 20.57 -3.98
N GLN A 386 -9.47 21.43 -4.84
CA GLN A 386 -8.39 21.04 -5.74
C GLN A 386 -7.05 21.48 -5.15
N PHE A 387 -6.14 20.52 -4.99
CA PHE A 387 -4.80 20.73 -4.46
C PHE A 387 -3.75 20.41 -5.53
N GLY A 388 -2.85 21.36 -5.78
CA GLY A 388 -1.76 21.23 -6.75
C GLY A 388 -0.41 21.59 -6.14
N ILE A 389 0.66 21.03 -6.70
CA ILE A 389 2.05 21.35 -6.34
C ILE A 389 2.79 21.70 -7.62
N PHE A 390 3.55 22.79 -7.59
CA PHE A 390 4.39 23.26 -8.67
C PHE A 390 5.82 23.35 -8.16
N ASN A 391 6.79 23.02 -9.02
CA ASN A 391 8.20 23.35 -8.81
C ASN A 391 8.59 24.35 -9.90
N ASN A 392 8.77 25.60 -9.49
CA ASN A 392 8.82 26.75 -10.39
C ASN A 392 7.59 26.73 -11.30
N VAL A 393 7.78 26.52 -12.61
CA VAL A 393 6.71 26.48 -13.62
C VAL A 393 6.20 25.06 -13.89
N THR A 394 6.86 24.02 -13.35
CA THR A 394 6.51 22.63 -13.66
C THR A 394 5.50 22.09 -12.66
N VAL A 395 4.35 21.60 -13.16
CA VAL A 395 3.34 20.96 -12.32
C VAL A 395 3.81 19.57 -11.88
N LEU A 396 3.66 19.24 -10.59
CA LEU A 396 4.04 17.98 -10.00
C LEU A 396 2.82 17.19 -9.53
N ASN A 397 2.92 15.86 -9.55
CA ASN A 397 1.87 14.98 -9.04
C ASN A 397 1.86 15.00 -7.49
N PRO A 398 0.79 15.48 -6.83
CA PRO A 398 0.72 15.58 -5.37
C PRO A 398 0.82 14.23 -4.64
N LYS A 399 0.44 13.12 -5.28
CA LYS A 399 0.49 11.77 -4.69
C LYS A 399 1.89 11.36 -4.25
N GLY A 400 2.93 11.85 -4.93
CA GLY A 400 4.33 11.58 -4.58
C GLY A 400 4.88 12.44 -3.44
N TRP A 401 4.08 13.38 -2.91
CA TRP A 401 4.51 14.39 -1.95
C TRP A 401 3.75 14.28 -0.62
N ILE A 402 2.44 14.03 -0.68
CA ILE A 402 1.57 13.91 0.48
C ILE A 402 1.67 12.51 1.10
N TYR A 403 1.68 12.46 2.43
CA TYR A 403 1.70 11.21 3.18
C TYR A 403 0.43 10.40 2.94
N GLN A 404 0.57 9.22 2.35
CA GLN A 404 -0.52 8.24 2.20
C GLN A 404 -1.77 8.82 1.50
N MET A 405 -1.55 9.47 0.35
CA MET A 405 -2.61 10.01 -0.51
C MET A 405 -3.45 8.95 -1.21
#